data_AF-A0A965D360-F1
#
_entry.id   AF-A0A965D360-F1
#
_cell.length_a   1.000
_cell.length_b   1.000
_cell.length_c   1.000
_cell.angle_alpha   90.00
_cell.angle_beta   90.00
_cell.angle_gamma   90.00
#
_symmetry.space_group_name_H-M   'P 1'
#
loop_
_entity.id
_entity.type
_entity.pdbx_description
1 polymer ?
#
loop_
_entity_poly.entity_id
_entity_poly.type
_entity_poly.pdbx_seq_one_letter_code
_entity_poly.pdbx_strand_id
1 'polypeptide(L)'
;EVDQASNALQSRMADLRQIEAELETVRQAHYAAGDQVNQAQGRMYEASAEVARLEAEIRYVVEGRQRVEQRLNQLREQATQWATRKEDADAELESLAAQSEQAQENAELLSAQSEEQGAQVPTLEEGLRSAQAQASQQRQAVAQVQQQIQVLAAEQRNIEELSRSLEGRRERLTLDRNALNAPDEARLLNLQQQLQAASEQQALWQAQLEELGASVPELDQQRRDKQQSNNEELARQADLSARLQALRALQDKVKTDGRLSPWLAKHGLDSLQGLWSRLHVEPGWEAALEAALRERLGALEVSRLDMVRGFAGADGRDAPPAKLAFYSPPVGAAGARESGSLKPLVGLLRQHDAAQAALLGDWLHGAFAADSLEQALAQREQLQPGQVLYVRAGHAVSRYGVSFFAQDSEQAGLLARAQEIENLDKRLRGQSLIVEQARSDLARAESAYADASQRLASV
;
A
#
# COMPACT_ATOMS: atom_id res chain seq x y z
N GLU A 1 -139.38 11.28 -11.55
CA GLU A 1 -138.16 10.56 -11.98
C GLU A 1 -136.86 11.32 -11.66
N VAL A 2 -136.79 12.64 -11.82
CA VAL A 2 -135.56 13.43 -11.50
C VAL A 2 -135.21 13.43 -10.00
N ASP A 3 -136.19 13.51 -9.10
CA ASP A 3 -135.92 13.54 -7.64
C ASP A 3 -135.42 12.21 -7.07
N GLN A 4 -135.81 11.07 -7.65
CA GLN A 4 -135.32 9.76 -7.22
C GLN A 4 -133.85 9.53 -7.63
N ALA A 5 -133.44 10.01 -8.81
CA ALA A 5 -132.05 9.96 -9.25
C ALA A 5 -131.14 10.88 -8.42
N SER A 6 -131.66 12.06 -8.00
CA SER A 6 -130.93 12.99 -7.14
C SER A 6 -130.68 12.41 -5.74
N ASN A 7 -131.69 11.80 -5.11
CA ASN A 7 -131.54 11.15 -3.81
C ASN A 7 -130.58 9.94 -3.85
N ALA A 8 -130.60 9.15 -4.93
CA ALA A 8 -129.65 8.04 -5.12
C ALA A 8 -128.21 8.53 -5.30
N LEU A 9 -128.01 9.64 -6.03
CA LEU A 9 -126.69 10.27 -6.18
C LEU A 9 -126.19 10.84 -4.83
N GLN A 10 -127.06 11.49 -4.07
CA GLN A 10 -126.74 12.01 -2.74
C GLN A 10 -126.37 10.89 -1.75
N SER A 11 -127.07 9.75 -1.77
CA SER A 11 -126.71 8.57 -0.97
C SER A 11 -125.35 8.00 -1.37
N ARG A 12 -125.09 7.83 -2.68
CA ARG A 12 -123.79 7.36 -3.17
C ARG A 12 -122.65 8.32 -2.84
N MET A 13 -122.90 9.64 -2.88
CA MET A 13 -121.93 10.65 -2.44
C MET A 13 -121.68 10.61 -0.93
N ALA A 14 -122.69 10.28 -0.12
CA ALA A 14 -122.52 10.10 1.32
C ALA A 14 -121.70 8.84 1.64
N ASP A 15 -121.98 7.72 0.99
CA ASP A 15 -121.20 6.48 1.12
C ASP A 15 -119.74 6.68 0.69
N LEU A 16 -119.52 7.40 -0.42
CA LEU A 16 -118.18 7.69 -0.92
C LEU A 16 -117.41 8.59 0.06
N ARG A 17 -118.05 9.62 0.64
CA ARG A 17 -117.47 10.45 1.70
C ARG A 17 -117.19 9.67 2.98
N GLN A 18 -118.05 8.71 3.35
CA GLN A 18 -117.83 7.86 4.51
C GLN A 18 -116.63 6.93 4.29
N ILE A 19 -116.54 6.29 3.12
CA ILE A 19 -115.39 5.45 2.76
C ILE A 19 -114.11 6.29 2.67
N GLU A 20 -114.17 7.52 2.15
CA GLU A 20 -113.02 8.44 2.14
C GLU A 20 -112.58 8.80 3.57
N ALA A 21 -113.51 9.04 4.49
CA ALA A 21 -113.20 9.29 5.89
C ALA A 21 -112.62 8.05 6.61
N GLU A 22 -113.16 6.86 6.35
CA GLU A 22 -112.63 5.59 6.86
C GLU A 22 -111.23 5.30 6.29
N LEU A 23 -111.00 5.57 5.01
CA LEU A 23 -109.67 5.44 4.39
C LEU A 23 -108.67 6.44 4.99
N GLU A 24 -109.11 7.67 5.26
CA GLU A 24 -108.27 8.70 5.87
C GLU A 24 -107.93 8.36 7.32
N THR A 25 -108.87 7.82 8.10
CA THR A 25 -108.60 7.32 9.46
C THR A 25 -107.63 6.13 9.48
N VAL A 26 -107.78 5.17 8.56
CA VAL A 26 -106.83 4.05 8.40
C VAL A 26 -105.45 4.56 7.96
N ARG A 27 -105.37 5.56 7.06
CA ARG A 27 -104.11 6.19 6.68
C ARG A 27 -103.43 6.88 7.86
N GLN A 28 -104.17 7.66 8.65
CA GLN A 28 -103.63 8.32 9.83
C GLN A 28 -103.13 7.30 10.86
N ALA A 29 -103.87 6.21 11.08
CA ALA A 29 -103.42 5.12 11.94
C ALA A 29 -102.16 4.42 11.40
N HIS A 30 -102.07 4.21 10.09
CA HIS A 30 -100.88 3.64 9.45
C HIS A 30 -99.66 4.56 9.56
N TYR A 31 -99.81 5.86 9.32
CA TYR A 31 -98.74 6.84 9.52
C TYR A 31 -98.31 6.93 10.98
N ALA A 32 -99.25 6.95 11.93
CA ALA A 32 -98.95 6.95 13.35
C ALA A 32 -98.20 5.69 13.80
N ALA A 33 -98.61 4.51 13.31
CA ALA A 33 -97.89 3.26 13.57
C ALA A 33 -96.51 3.25 12.89
N GLY A 34 -96.41 3.78 11.66
CA GLY A 34 -95.15 3.96 10.94
C GLY A 34 -94.17 4.87 11.68
N ASP A 35 -94.64 6.00 12.21
CA ASP A 35 -93.85 6.92 13.02
C ASP A 35 -93.41 6.27 14.34
N GLN A 36 -94.27 5.49 15.00
CA GLN A 36 -93.87 4.72 16.19
C GLN A 36 -92.78 3.70 15.88
N VAL A 37 -92.88 3.00 14.75
CA VAL A 37 -91.85 2.05 14.30
C VAL A 37 -90.54 2.80 13.97
N ASN A 38 -90.61 3.91 13.25
CA ASN A 38 -89.43 4.73 12.92
C ASN A 38 -88.76 5.28 14.19
N GLN A 39 -89.54 5.73 15.19
CA GLN A 39 -89.01 6.16 16.48
C GLN A 39 -88.36 5.01 17.26
N ALA A 40 -88.99 3.83 17.28
CA ALA A 40 -88.42 2.65 17.93
C ALA A 40 -87.13 2.18 17.24
N GLN A 41 -87.09 2.20 15.91
CA GLN A 41 -85.90 1.92 15.11
C GLN A 41 -84.80 2.94 15.35
N GLY A 42 -85.14 4.24 15.44
CA GLY A 42 -84.19 5.30 15.79
C GLY A 42 -83.51 5.05 17.15
N ARG A 43 -84.30 4.74 18.19
CA ARG A 43 -83.77 4.39 19.52
C ARG A 43 -82.92 3.11 19.49
N MET A 44 -83.30 2.13 18.68
CA MET A 44 -82.51 0.90 18.50
C MET A 44 -81.16 1.19 17.86
N TYR A 45 -81.10 2.03 16.81
CA TYR A 45 -79.85 2.42 16.17
C TYR A 45 -78.96 3.25 17.09
N GLU A 46 -79.55 4.17 17.86
CA GLU A 46 -78.83 4.96 18.86
C GLU A 46 -78.21 4.06 19.93
N ALA A 47 -78.99 3.15 20.53
CA ALA A 47 -78.49 2.18 21.50
C ALA A 47 -77.43 1.25 20.88
N SER A 48 -77.61 0.83 19.62
CA SER A 48 -76.64 -0.02 18.91
C SER A 48 -75.33 0.72 18.63
N ALA A 49 -75.38 2.01 18.33
CA ALA A 49 -74.20 2.87 18.16
C ALA A 49 -73.47 3.09 19.50
N GLU A 50 -74.20 3.27 20.60
CA GLU A 50 -73.61 3.36 21.94
C GLU A 50 -72.93 2.05 22.36
N VAL A 51 -73.55 0.89 22.10
CA VAL A 51 -72.93 -0.42 22.33
C VAL A 51 -71.66 -0.58 21.49
N ALA A 52 -71.71 -0.26 20.19
CA ALA A 52 -70.53 -0.35 19.33
C ALA A 52 -69.39 0.57 19.80
N ARG A 53 -69.73 1.78 20.28
CA ARG A 53 -68.76 2.72 20.87
C ARG A 53 -68.13 2.15 22.14
N LEU A 54 -68.94 1.64 23.07
CA LEU A 54 -68.45 1.05 24.32
C LEU A 54 -67.62 -0.21 24.06
N GLU A 55 -67.99 -1.06 23.10
CA GLU A 55 -67.20 -2.22 22.70
C GLU A 55 -65.84 -1.83 22.11
N ALA A 56 -65.79 -0.76 21.31
CA ALA A 56 -64.53 -0.24 20.79
C ALA A 56 -63.64 0.32 21.91
N GLU A 57 -64.22 1.02 22.89
CA GLU A 57 -63.51 1.56 24.05
C GLU A 57 -62.98 0.45 24.96
N ILE A 58 -63.79 -0.57 25.25
CA ILE A 58 -63.37 -1.77 26.00
C ILE A 58 -62.23 -2.47 25.26
N ARG A 59 -62.34 -2.66 23.94
CA ARG A 59 -61.28 -3.29 23.13
C ARG A 59 -59.98 -2.50 23.21
N TYR A 60 -60.04 -1.18 23.08
CA TYR A 60 -58.86 -0.31 23.20
C TYR A 60 -58.20 -0.41 24.58
N VAL A 61 -59.00 -0.45 25.66
CA VAL A 61 -58.48 -0.61 27.03
C VAL A 61 -57.86 -1.98 27.24
N VAL A 62 -58.48 -3.05 26.72
CA VAL A 62 -57.96 -4.42 26.81
C VAL A 62 -56.65 -4.56 26.03
N GLU A 63 -56.59 -4.07 24.79
CA GLU A 63 -55.36 -4.06 23.98
C GLU A 63 -54.28 -3.17 24.61
N GLY A 64 -54.66 -2.03 25.22
CA GLY A 64 -53.77 -1.17 25.99
C GLY A 64 -53.16 -1.90 27.18
N ARG A 65 -53.99 -2.59 27.97
CA ARG A 65 -53.55 -3.38 29.12
C ARG A 65 -52.62 -4.51 28.69
N GLN A 66 -52.95 -5.25 27.63
CA GLN A 66 -52.10 -6.32 27.10
C GLN A 66 -50.73 -5.80 26.67
N ARG A 67 -50.67 -4.65 25.98
CA ARG A 67 -49.39 -4.02 25.60
C ARG A 67 -48.55 -3.62 26.82
N VAL A 68 -49.18 -3.05 27.85
CA VAL A 68 -48.48 -2.66 29.08
C VAL A 68 -48.00 -3.89 29.85
N GLU A 69 -48.80 -4.94 29.97
CA GLU A 69 -48.41 -6.21 30.62
C GLU A 69 -47.22 -6.88 29.89
N GLN A 70 -47.25 -6.92 28.55
CA GLN A 70 -46.12 -7.40 27.75
C GLN A 70 -44.85 -6.55 27.99
N ARG A 71 -44.98 -5.22 28.01
CA ARG A 71 -43.84 -4.33 28.26
C ARG A 71 -43.29 -4.51 29.67
N LEU A 72 -44.15 -4.74 30.66
CA LEU A 72 -43.76 -4.96 32.04
C LEU A 72 -43.00 -6.29 32.19
N ASN A 73 -43.46 -7.34 31.51
CA ASN A 73 -42.74 -8.63 31.50
C ASN A 73 -41.37 -8.50 30.83
N GLN A 74 -41.26 -7.79 29.70
CA GLN A 74 -39.98 -7.49 29.06
C GLN A 74 -39.02 -6.73 29.99
N LEU A 75 -39.52 -5.72 30.71
CA LEU A 75 -38.70 -4.94 31.65
C LEU A 75 -38.25 -5.79 32.85
N ARG A 76 -39.10 -6.69 33.35
CA ARG A 76 -38.72 -7.64 34.41
C ARG A 76 -37.61 -8.57 33.96
N GLU A 77 -37.73 -9.14 32.75
CA GLU A 77 -36.71 -10.02 32.19
C GLU A 77 -35.38 -9.27 31.99
N GLN A 78 -35.43 -8.06 31.44
CA GLN A 78 -34.25 -7.20 31.32
C GLN A 78 -33.63 -6.89 32.68
N ALA A 79 -34.42 -6.55 33.70
CA ALA A 79 -33.93 -6.29 35.04
C ALA A 79 -33.23 -7.52 35.64
N THR A 80 -33.78 -8.72 35.45
CA THR A 80 -33.12 -9.96 35.88
C THR A 80 -31.81 -10.21 35.14
N GLN A 81 -31.77 -10.00 33.82
CA GLN A 81 -30.54 -10.14 33.03
C GLN A 81 -29.46 -9.16 33.48
N TRP A 82 -29.82 -7.91 33.78
CA TRP A 82 -28.87 -6.91 34.29
C TRP A 82 -28.38 -7.22 35.71
N ALA A 83 -29.23 -7.78 36.56
CA ALA A 83 -28.84 -8.22 37.90
C ALA A 83 -27.81 -9.36 37.82
N THR A 84 -28.08 -10.39 37.01
CA THR A 84 -27.14 -11.50 36.80
C THR A 84 -25.81 -11.02 36.23
N ARG A 85 -25.83 -10.16 35.19
CA ARG A 85 -24.60 -9.59 34.63
C ARG A 85 -23.77 -8.80 35.64
N LYS A 86 -24.43 -8.13 36.58
CA LYS A 86 -23.76 -7.41 37.65
C LYS A 86 -23.08 -8.39 38.62
N GLU A 87 -23.80 -9.42 39.05
CA GLU A 87 -23.26 -10.46 39.94
C GLU A 87 -22.07 -11.19 39.30
N ASP A 88 -22.18 -11.54 38.02
CA ASP A 88 -21.09 -12.18 37.27
C ASP A 88 -19.85 -11.25 37.18
N ALA A 89 -20.06 -9.96 36.92
CA ALA A 89 -18.98 -8.97 36.86
C ALA A 89 -18.33 -8.73 38.22
N ASP A 90 -19.11 -8.69 39.31
CA ASP A 90 -18.59 -8.55 40.67
C ASP A 90 -17.74 -9.78 41.05
N ALA A 91 -18.18 -10.99 40.70
CA ALA A 91 -17.40 -12.22 40.91
C ALA A 91 -16.11 -12.26 40.06
N GLU A 92 -16.17 -11.79 38.81
CA GLU A 92 -14.99 -11.68 37.94
C GLU A 92 -13.97 -10.67 38.50
N LEU A 93 -14.43 -9.54 39.02
CA LEU A 93 -13.56 -8.54 39.67
C LEU A 93 -12.86 -9.11 40.91
N GLU A 94 -13.56 -9.86 41.76
CA GLU A 94 -12.96 -10.52 42.93
C GLU A 94 -11.89 -11.54 42.50
N SER A 95 -12.17 -12.35 41.47
CA SER A 95 -11.22 -13.32 40.93
C SER A 95 -9.97 -12.64 40.36
N LEU A 96 -10.14 -11.56 39.59
CA LEU A 96 -9.03 -10.80 39.03
C LEU A 96 -8.20 -10.09 40.10
N ALA A 97 -8.84 -9.58 41.16
CA ALA A 97 -8.14 -8.99 42.29
C ALA A 97 -7.25 -10.03 43.01
N ALA A 98 -7.78 -11.22 43.28
CA ALA A 98 -7.02 -12.31 43.90
C ALA A 98 -5.84 -12.77 43.02
N GLN A 99 -6.05 -12.89 41.70
CA GLN A 99 -4.98 -13.23 40.76
C GLN A 99 -3.89 -12.14 40.70
N SER A 100 -4.29 -10.86 40.78
CA SER A 100 -3.34 -9.74 40.79
C SER A 100 -2.48 -9.74 42.05
N GLU A 101 -3.07 -9.99 43.23
CA GLU A 101 -2.34 -10.08 44.49
C GLU A 101 -1.33 -11.23 44.45
N GLN A 102 -1.77 -12.42 44.03
CA GLN A 102 -0.88 -13.57 43.88
C GLN A 102 0.25 -13.33 42.84
N ALA A 103 -0.05 -12.63 41.74
CA ALA A 103 0.96 -12.27 40.76
C ALA A 103 1.99 -11.28 41.32
N GLN A 104 1.57 -10.34 42.16
CA GLN A 104 2.47 -9.39 42.84
C GLN A 104 3.38 -10.12 43.83
N GLU A 105 2.84 -11.00 44.68
CA GLU A 105 3.65 -11.80 45.61
C GLU A 105 4.70 -12.64 44.87
N ASN A 106 4.31 -13.30 43.77
CA ASN A 106 5.24 -14.08 42.95
C ASN A 106 6.32 -13.21 42.30
N ALA A 107 5.96 -12.00 41.85
CA ALA A 107 6.92 -11.06 41.27
C ALA A 107 7.95 -10.59 42.30
N GLU A 108 7.52 -10.28 43.52
CA GLU A 108 8.40 -9.92 44.63
C GLU A 108 9.35 -11.07 45.00
N LEU A 109 8.82 -12.30 45.10
CA LEU A 109 9.62 -13.49 45.37
C LEU A 109 10.69 -13.72 44.29
N LEU A 110 10.31 -13.65 43.01
CA LEU A 110 11.23 -13.84 41.90
C LEU A 110 12.28 -12.73 41.81
N SER A 111 11.90 -11.48 42.13
CA SER A 111 12.83 -10.37 42.21
C SER A 111 13.87 -10.61 43.31
N ALA A 112 13.45 -11.02 44.50
CA ALA A 112 14.36 -11.34 45.59
C ALA A 112 15.31 -12.50 45.24
N GLN A 113 14.81 -13.55 44.58
CA GLN A 113 15.66 -14.65 44.09
C GLN A 113 16.67 -14.19 43.03
N SER A 114 16.26 -13.29 42.13
CA SER A 114 17.15 -12.72 41.12
C SER A 114 18.26 -11.87 41.75
N GLU A 115 17.94 -11.08 42.77
CA GLU A 115 18.93 -10.29 43.51
C GLU A 115 19.91 -11.19 44.28
N GLU A 116 19.41 -12.24 44.93
CA GLU A 116 20.25 -13.22 45.63
C GLU A 116 21.21 -13.94 44.67
N GLN A 117 20.70 -14.42 43.52
CA GLN A 117 21.54 -15.06 42.51
C GLN A 117 22.53 -14.06 41.90
N GLY A 118 22.10 -12.82 41.62
CA GLY A 118 22.95 -11.75 41.13
C GLY A 118 24.11 -11.44 42.08
N ALA A 119 23.88 -11.49 43.40
CA ALA A 119 24.92 -11.31 44.40
C ALA A 119 25.94 -12.46 44.46
N GLN A 120 25.58 -13.68 44.02
CA GLN A 120 26.48 -14.84 44.01
C GLN A 120 27.41 -14.87 42.78
N VAL A 121 27.01 -14.26 41.65
CA VAL A 121 27.78 -14.28 40.40
C VAL A 121 29.22 -13.75 40.55
N PRO A 122 29.48 -12.59 41.17
CA PRO A 122 30.85 -12.07 41.30
C PRO A 122 31.79 -13.04 42.02
N THR A 123 31.30 -13.70 43.07
CA THR A 123 32.05 -14.67 43.86
C THR A 123 32.41 -15.90 43.02
N LEU A 124 31.48 -16.38 42.19
CA LEU A 124 31.71 -17.50 41.27
C LEU A 124 32.69 -17.11 40.15
N GLU A 125 32.57 -15.91 39.59
CA GLU A 125 33.50 -15.39 38.57
C GLU A 125 34.91 -15.20 39.11
N GLU A 126 35.05 -14.74 40.36
CA GLU A 126 36.34 -14.61 41.03
C GLU A 126 36.96 -15.99 41.31
N GLY A 127 36.16 -16.97 41.73
CA GLY A 127 36.56 -18.37 41.85
C GLY A 127 37.07 -18.95 40.53
N LEU A 128 36.34 -18.70 39.42
CA LEU A 128 36.75 -19.12 38.08
C LEU A 128 38.07 -18.47 37.65
N ARG A 129 38.20 -17.15 37.81
CA ARG A 129 39.43 -16.42 37.48
C ARG A 129 40.63 -16.94 38.26
N SER A 130 40.45 -17.21 39.56
CA SER A 130 41.49 -17.79 40.42
C SER A 130 41.90 -19.19 39.93
N ALA A 131 40.94 -20.06 39.63
CA ALA A 131 41.22 -21.40 39.12
C ALA A 131 41.94 -21.37 37.75
N GLN A 132 41.53 -20.47 36.85
CA GLN A 132 42.19 -20.29 35.55
C GLN A 132 43.63 -19.78 35.71
N ALA A 133 43.86 -18.82 36.61
CA ALA A 133 45.19 -18.32 36.91
C ALA A 133 46.10 -19.45 37.42
N GLN A 134 45.63 -20.27 38.38
CA GLN A 134 46.37 -21.43 38.86
C GLN A 134 46.67 -22.45 37.74
N ALA A 135 45.70 -22.76 36.89
CA ALA A 135 45.90 -23.66 35.76
C ALA A 135 46.90 -23.11 34.72
N SER A 136 46.93 -21.79 34.50
CA SER A 136 47.90 -21.16 33.62
C SER A 136 49.32 -21.20 34.20
N GLN A 137 49.45 -20.97 35.52
CA GLN A 137 50.72 -21.05 36.24
C GLN A 137 51.29 -22.47 36.19
N GLN A 138 50.46 -23.50 36.39
CA GLN A 138 50.88 -24.89 36.24
C GLN A 138 51.34 -25.22 34.82
N ARG A 139 50.62 -24.73 33.79
CA ARG A 139 51.02 -24.92 32.39
C ARG A 139 52.36 -24.27 32.07
N GLN A 140 52.62 -23.06 32.58
CA GLN A 140 53.92 -22.41 32.46
C GLN A 140 55.03 -23.22 33.14
N ALA A 141 54.79 -23.73 34.35
CA ALA A 141 55.76 -24.57 35.05
C ALA A 141 56.09 -25.85 34.25
N VAL A 142 55.08 -26.51 33.67
CA VAL A 142 55.28 -27.69 32.81
C VAL A 142 56.11 -27.34 31.57
N ALA A 143 55.79 -26.23 30.90
CA ALA A 143 56.56 -25.79 29.73
C ALA A 143 58.02 -25.48 30.08
N GLN A 144 58.27 -24.86 31.23
CA GLN A 144 59.61 -24.56 31.72
C GLN A 144 60.41 -25.84 32.02
N VAL A 145 59.78 -26.84 32.64
CA VAL A 145 60.39 -28.15 32.86
C VAL A 145 60.68 -28.85 31.53
N GLN A 146 59.76 -28.82 30.57
CA GLN A 146 59.99 -29.40 29.23
C GLN A 146 61.14 -28.71 28.50
N GLN A 147 61.25 -27.39 28.59
CA GLN A 147 62.38 -26.63 28.02
C GLN A 147 63.70 -27.04 28.68
N GLN A 148 63.75 -27.17 30.01
CA GLN A 148 64.95 -27.65 30.71
C GLN A 148 65.33 -29.07 30.29
N ILE A 149 64.35 -29.97 30.11
CA ILE A 149 64.59 -31.32 29.59
C ILE A 149 65.20 -31.26 28.18
N GLN A 150 64.70 -30.40 27.29
CA GLN A 150 65.25 -30.24 25.95
C GLN A 150 66.68 -29.71 25.95
N VAL A 151 66.98 -28.73 26.81
CA VAL A 151 68.34 -28.19 26.98
C VAL A 151 69.29 -29.27 27.51
N LEU A 152 68.89 -29.99 28.57
CA LEU A 152 69.69 -31.09 29.13
C LEU A 152 69.89 -32.23 28.11
N ALA A 153 68.88 -32.54 27.30
CA ALA A 153 69.00 -33.53 26.23
C ALA A 153 69.95 -33.07 25.12
N ALA A 154 69.98 -31.78 24.79
CA ALA A 154 70.93 -31.20 23.85
C ALA A 154 72.36 -31.20 24.41
N GLU A 155 72.53 -30.86 25.70
CA GLU A 155 73.81 -30.95 26.41
C GLU A 155 74.32 -32.39 26.45
N GLN A 156 73.45 -33.36 26.75
CA GLN A 156 73.79 -34.78 26.74
C GLN A 156 74.27 -35.24 25.35
N ARG A 157 73.55 -34.88 24.28
CA ARG A 157 73.97 -35.19 22.90
C ARG A 157 75.30 -34.54 22.54
N ASN A 158 75.51 -33.28 22.93
CA ASN A 158 76.76 -32.57 22.70
C ASN A 158 77.94 -33.23 23.45
N ILE A 159 77.73 -33.66 24.70
CA ILE A 159 78.74 -34.41 25.47
C ILE A 159 79.05 -35.77 24.82
N GLU A 160 78.03 -36.47 24.32
CA GLU A 160 78.21 -37.73 23.57
C GLU A 160 78.98 -37.51 22.26
N GLU A 161 78.67 -36.45 21.51
CA GLU A 161 79.37 -36.06 20.29
C GLU A 161 80.81 -35.60 20.56
N LEU A 162 81.04 -34.84 21.63
CA LEU A 162 82.38 -34.45 22.11
C LEU A 162 83.20 -35.68 22.52
N SER A 163 82.60 -36.65 23.21
CA SER A 163 83.25 -37.92 23.56
C SER A 163 83.66 -38.70 22.31
N ARG A 164 82.72 -38.90 21.37
CA ARG A 164 82.98 -39.60 20.09
C ARG A 164 84.00 -38.85 19.22
N SER A 165 83.96 -37.52 19.23
CA SER A 165 84.91 -36.64 18.54
C SER A 165 86.30 -36.73 19.15
N LEU A 166 86.43 -36.77 20.48
CA LEU A 166 87.71 -36.93 21.17
C LEU A 166 88.30 -38.34 20.96
N GLU A 167 87.47 -39.39 20.96
CA GLU A 167 87.88 -40.75 20.62
C GLU A 167 88.33 -40.85 19.15
N GLY A 168 87.53 -40.30 18.23
CA GLY A 168 87.87 -40.22 16.81
C GLY A 168 89.05 -39.30 16.51
N ARG A 169 89.31 -38.27 17.34
CA ARG A 169 90.46 -37.37 17.25
C ARG A 169 91.71 -38.03 17.84
N ARG A 170 91.57 -38.88 18.85
CA ARG A 170 92.68 -39.71 19.36
C ARG A 170 93.12 -40.70 18.28
N GLU A 171 92.17 -41.34 17.59
CA GLU A 171 92.44 -42.24 16.46
C GLU A 171 92.97 -41.49 15.23
N ARG A 172 92.38 -40.32 14.89
CA ARG A 172 92.86 -39.44 13.81
C ARG A 172 94.23 -38.84 14.09
N LEU A 173 94.58 -38.39 15.28
CA LEU A 173 95.94 -37.88 15.57
C LEU A 173 97.03 -38.95 15.40
N THR A 174 96.70 -40.23 15.60
CA THR A 174 97.59 -41.37 15.26
C THR A 174 97.69 -41.63 13.75
N LEU A 175 96.64 -41.37 12.99
CA LEU A 175 96.59 -41.55 11.53
C LEU A 175 97.12 -40.33 10.76
N ASP A 176 96.81 -39.11 11.20
CA ASP A 176 97.25 -37.80 10.69
C ASP A 176 98.76 -37.57 10.89
N ARG A 177 99.39 -38.22 11.88
CA ARG A 177 100.86 -38.28 11.95
C ARG A 177 101.47 -38.97 10.72
N ASN A 178 100.72 -39.86 10.07
CA ASN A 178 101.21 -40.73 9.00
C ASN A 178 100.72 -40.33 7.60
N ALA A 179 99.79 -39.37 7.47
CA ALA A 179 99.19 -39.04 6.18
C ALA A 179 98.80 -37.56 6.09
N LEU A 180 99.78 -36.68 5.90
CA LEU A 180 99.52 -35.29 5.54
C LEU A 180 99.59 -35.11 4.02
N ASN A 181 98.49 -34.64 3.42
CA ASN A 181 98.42 -34.00 2.11
C ASN A 181 97.41 -32.84 2.16
N ALA A 182 97.68 -31.77 1.41
CA ALA A 182 96.93 -30.51 1.46
C ALA A 182 95.62 -30.52 0.63
N PRO A 183 94.63 -29.64 0.94
CA PRO A 183 93.32 -29.60 0.27
C PRO A 183 93.34 -28.83 -1.05
N ASP A 184 92.42 -29.19 -1.95
CA ASP A 184 92.33 -28.73 -3.34
C ASP A 184 91.53 -27.42 -3.50
N GLU A 185 92.23 -26.32 -3.83
CA GLU A 185 91.72 -24.95 -3.94
C GLU A 185 90.69 -24.76 -5.08
N ALA A 186 90.71 -25.61 -6.12
CA ALA A 186 89.82 -25.47 -7.28
C ALA A 186 88.35 -25.76 -6.93
N ARG A 187 88.10 -26.67 -5.99
CA ARG A 187 86.75 -27.03 -5.53
C ARG A 187 86.11 -25.92 -4.70
N LEU A 188 86.92 -25.18 -3.94
CA LEU A 188 86.48 -24.05 -3.12
C LEU A 188 85.96 -22.89 -4.00
N LEU A 189 86.69 -22.55 -5.06
CA LEU A 189 86.31 -21.50 -6.02
C LEU A 189 85.00 -21.82 -6.75
N ASN A 190 84.77 -23.07 -7.13
CA ASN A 190 83.52 -23.49 -7.78
C ASN A 190 82.30 -23.35 -6.85
N LEU A 191 82.44 -23.75 -5.58
CA LEU A 191 81.39 -23.61 -4.57
C LEU A 191 81.07 -22.14 -4.25
N GLN A 192 82.07 -21.26 -4.25
CA GLN A 192 81.85 -19.82 -4.06
C GLN A 192 81.06 -19.19 -5.21
N GLN A 193 81.35 -19.58 -6.46
CA GLN A 193 80.57 -19.11 -7.62
C GLN A 193 79.13 -19.60 -7.59
N GLN A 194 78.89 -20.85 -7.17
CA GLN A 194 77.53 -21.39 -7.01
C GLN A 194 76.75 -20.66 -5.91
N LEU A 195 77.40 -20.36 -4.78
CA LEU A 195 76.79 -19.59 -3.69
C LEU A 195 76.39 -18.19 -4.16
N GLN A 196 77.25 -17.52 -4.92
CA GLN A 196 76.96 -16.18 -5.42
C GLN A 196 75.78 -16.17 -6.39
N ALA A 197 75.75 -17.08 -7.37
CA ALA A 197 74.63 -17.23 -8.29
C ALA A 197 73.30 -17.55 -7.58
N ALA A 198 73.34 -18.43 -6.56
CA ALA A 198 72.16 -18.75 -5.75
C ALA A 198 71.68 -17.55 -4.92
N SER A 199 72.59 -16.74 -4.38
CA SER A 199 72.23 -15.54 -3.61
C SER A 199 71.61 -14.44 -4.47
N GLU A 200 72.07 -14.27 -5.71
CA GLU A 200 71.47 -13.33 -6.68
C GLU A 200 70.06 -13.78 -7.09
N GLN A 201 69.86 -15.08 -7.32
CA GLN A 201 68.52 -15.64 -7.59
C GLN A 201 67.57 -15.49 -6.41
N GLN A 202 68.06 -15.75 -5.19
CA GLN A 202 67.28 -15.55 -3.97
C GLN A 202 66.81 -14.10 -3.82
N ALA A 203 67.70 -13.12 -4.07
CA ALA A 203 67.37 -11.71 -3.97
C ALA A 203 66.29 -11.29 -4.98
N LEU A 204 66.33 -11.81 -6.21
CA LEU A 204 65.31 -11.55 -7.23
C LEU A 204 63.94 -12.12 -6.84
N TRP A 205 63.88 -13.34 -6.31
CA TRP A 205 62.63 -13.95 -5.86
C TRP A 205 62.08 -13.26 -4.60
N GLN A 206 62.93 -12.84 -3.67
CA GLN A 206 62.50 -12.06 -2.51
C GLN A 206 61.90 -10.71 -2.92
N ALA A 207 62.51 -10.00 -3.88
CA ALA A 207 61.94 -8.75 -4.39
C ALA A 207 60.58 -8.97 -5.09
N GLN A 208 60.43 -10.03 -5.90
CA GLN A 208 59.16 -10.38 -6.53
C GLN A 208 58.09 -10.78 -5.51
N LEU A 209 58.46 -11.52 -4.46
CA LEU A 209 57.56 -11.92 -3.38
C LEU A 209 57.09 -10.69 -2.57
N GLU A 210 57.98 -9.74 -2.29
CA GLU A 210 57.64 -8.49 -1.60
C GLU A 210 56.69 -7.62 -2.43
N GLU A 211 56.97 -7.45 -3.73
CA GLU A 211 56.12 -6.68 -4.65
C GLU A 211 54.72 -7.30 -4.79
N LEU A 212 54.66 -8.62 -5.06
CA LEU A 212 53.38 -9.33 -5.19
C LEU A 212 52.64 -9.40 -3.84
N GLY A 213 53.35 -9.60 -2.74
CA GLY A 213 52.80 -9.61 -1.39
C GLY A 213 52.18 -8.28 -0.96
N ALA A 214 52.70 -7.15 -1.44
CA ALA A 214 52.10 -5.83 -1.23
C ALA A 214 50.91 -5.57 -2.18
N SER A 215 51.01 -6.00 -3.45
CA SER A 215 49.99 -5.70 -4.47
C SER A 215 48.71 -6.54 -4.37
N VAL A 216 48.81 -7.81 -3.97
CA VAL A 216 47.64 -8.72 -3.89
C VAL A 216 46.57 -8.25 -2.89
N PRO A 217 46.91 -7.82 -1.66
CA PRO A 217 45.93 -7.24 -0.74
C PRO A 217 45.27 -5.97 -1.28
N GLU A 218 46.02 -5.11 -1.97
CA GLU A 218 45.47 -3.89 -2.59
C GLU A 218 44.47 -4.24 -3.70
N LEU A 219 44.81 -5.20 -4.56
CA LEU A 219 43.94 -5.67 -5.63
C LEU A 219 42.69 -6.41 -5.10
N ASP A 220 42.78 -7.16 -3.99
CA ASP A 220 41.59 -7.74 -3.35
C ASP A 220 40.70 -6.65 -2.75
N GLN A 221 41.28 -5.61 -2.15
CA GLN A 221 40.49 -4.48 -1.66
C GLN A 221 39.78 -3.76 -2.81
N GLN A 222 40.49 -3.46 -3.91
CA GLN A 222 39.88 -2.87 -5.10
C GLN A 222 38.77 -3.76 -5.68
N ARG A 223 38.96 -5.08 -5.72
CA ARG A 223 37.92 -6.04 -6.12
C ARG A 223 36.69 -5.97 -5.22
N ARG A 224 36.87 -5.92 -3.89
CA ARG A 224 35.77 -5.79 -2.92
C ARG A 224 35.02 -4.47 -3.07
N ASP A 225 35.73 -3.35 -3.24
CA ASP A 225 35.12 -2.03 -3.43
C ASP A 225 34.29 -1.98 -4.72
N LYS A 226 34.82 -2.53 -5.82
CA LYS A 226 34.08 -2.65 -7.09
C LYS A 226 32.91 -3.62 -6.99
N GLN A 227 33.03 -4.69 -6.21
CA GLN A 227 31.94 -5.64 -5.96
C GLN A 227 30.80 -4.97 -5.17
N GLN A 228 31.14 -4.19 -4.14
CA GLN A 228 30.16 -3.43 -3.37
C GLN A 228 29.45 -2.38 -4.24
N SER A 229 30.20 -1.59 -5.02
CA SER A 229 29.62 -0.61 -5.94
C SER A 229 28.68 -1.26 -6.97
N ASN A 230 29.05 -2.39 -7.56
CA ASN A 230 28.18 -3.12 -8.48
C ASN A 230 26.88 -3.61 -7.79
N ASN A 231 26.97 -4.08 -6.54
CA ASN A 231 25.78 -4.50 -5.79
C ASN A 231 24.85 -3.32 -5.47
N GLU A 232 25.40 -2.16 -5.11
CA GLU A 232 24.62 -0.94 -4.86
C GLU A 232 23.90 -0.47 -6.12
N GLU A 233 24.57 -0.46 -7.28
CA GLU A 233 23.95 -0.03 -8.54
C GLU A 233 22.89 -1.05 -9.03
N LEU A 234 23.10 -2.36 -8.80
CA LEU A 234 22.09 -3.39 -9.07
C LEU A 234 20.85 -3.25 -8.17
N ALA A 235 21.05 -2.93 -6.89
CA ALA A 235 19.94 -2.71 -5.96
C ALA A 235 19.09 -1.49 -6.38
N ARG A 236 19.73 -0.38 -6.78
CA ARG A 236 19.02 0.80 -7.31
C ARG A 236 18.27 0.49 -8.60
N GLN A 237 18.85 -0.31 -9.50
CA GLN A 237 18.18 -0.75 -10.73
C GLN A 237 16.94 -1.60 -10.42
N ALA A 238 17.03 -2.53 -9.45
CA ALA A 238 15.92 -3.36 -9.02
C ALA A 238 14.79 -2.53 -8.40
N ASP A 239 15.11 -1.55 -7.55
CA ASP A 239 14.13 -0.64 -6.95
C ASP A 239 13.38 0.18 -8.00
N LEU A 240 14.11 0.82 -8.94
CA LEU A 240 13.51 1.56 -10.04
C LEU A 240 12.61 0.68 -10.92
N SER A 241 13.05 -0.54 -11.22
CA SER A 241 12.28 -1.52 -12.00
C SER A 241 11.00 -1.93 -11.26
N ALA A 242 11.09 -2.23 -9.96
CA ALA A 242 9.94 -2.61 -9.14
C ALA A 242 8.91 -1.48 -9.04
N ARG A 243 9.36 -0.24 -8.81
CA ARG A 243 8.49 0.94 -8.79
C ARG A 243 7.80 1.18 -10.14
N LEU A 244 8.55 1.04 -11.24
CA LEU A 244 8.01 1.15 -12.58
C LEU A 244 6.93 0.08 -12.86
N GLN A 245 7.19 -1.17 -12.49
CA GLN A 245 6.22 -2.26 -12.63
C GLN A 245 4.97 -2.03 -11.77
N ALA A 246 5.12 -1.59 -10.53
CA ALA A 246 4.01 -1.27 -9.64
C ALA A 246 3.12 -0.15 -10.19
N LEU A 247 3.72 0.94 -10.67
CA LEU A 247 2.97 2.06 -11.27
C LEU A 247 2.31 1.67 -12.59
N ARG A 248 2.98 0.88 -13.45
CA ARG A 248 2.36 0.36 -14.68
C ARG A 248 1.18 -0.56 -14.38
N ALA A 249 1.32 -1.48 -13.43
CA ALA A 249 0.23 -2.36 -13.01
C ALA A 249 -0.97 -1.55 -12.45
N LEU A 250 -0.69 -0.49 -11.69
CA LEU A 250 -1.73 0.40 -11.18
C LEU A 250 -2.38 1.25 -12.29
N GLN A 251 -1.60 1.71 -13.27
CA GLN A 251 -2.12 2.39 -14.46
C GLN A 251 -3.01 1.47 -15.31
N ASP A 252 -2.60 0.22 -15.51
CA ASP A 252 -3.36 -0.76 -16.30
C ASP A 252 -4.65 -1.18 -15.59
N LYS A 253 -4.63 -1.33 -14.26
CA LYS A 253 -5.85 -1.56 -13.47
C LYS A 253 -6.91 -0.47 -13.67
N VAL A 254 -6.48 0.80 -13.73
CA VAL A 254 -7.38 1.95 -13.93
C VAL A 254 -7.88 2.05 -15.38
N LYS A 255 -7.08 1.60 -16.37
CA LYS A 255 -7.58 1.45 -17.76
C LYS A 255 -8.67 0.38 -17.87
N THR A 256 -8.59 -0.67 -17.05
CA THR A 256 -9.49 -1.84 -17.08
C THR A 256 -10.69 -1.73 -16.15
N ASP A 257 -11.25 -0.53 -15.96
CA ASP A 257 -12.51 -0.37 -15.21
C ASP A 257 -13.56 -1.35 -15.77
N GLY A 258 -13.97 -2.29 -14.92
CA GLY A 258 -14.27 -3.68 -15.31
C GLY A 258 -15.47 -3.90 -16.23
N ARG A 259 -16.22 -2.84 -16.54
CA ARG A 259 -17.36 -2.85 -17.46
C ARG A 259 -17.06 -2.28 -18.84
N LEU A 260 -16.08 -1.37 -18.96
CA LEU A 260 -15.78 -0.68 -20.21
C LEU A 260 -14.93 -1.54 -21.17
N SER A 261 -14.00 -2.33 -20.65
CA SER A 261 -13.10 -3.16 -21.49
C SER A 261 -13.84 -4.19 -22.36
N PRO A 262 -14.82 -4.98 -21.85
CA PRO A 262 -15.60 -5.89 -22.70
C PRO A 262 -16.42 -5.16 -23.78
N TRP A 263 -16.89 -3.95 -23.49
CA TRP A 263 -17.63 -3.11 -24.43
C TRP A 263 -16.72 -2.57 -25.55
N LEU A 264 -15.53 -2.10 -25.21
CA LEU A 264 -14.53 -1.68 -26.19
C LEU A 264 -14.12 -2.83 -27.13
N ALA A 265 -13.90 -4.03 -26.58
CA ALA A 265 -13.59 -5.22 -27.37
C ALA A 265 -14.73 -5.63 -28.31
N LYS A 266 -15.99 -5.58 -27.84
CA LYS A 266 -17.19 -5.88 -28.65
C LYS A 266 -17.29 -4.97 -29.89
N HIS A 267 -16.90 -3.71 -29.76
CA HIS A 267 -16.97 -2.70 -30.84
C HIS A 267 -15.64 -2.52 -31.60
N GLY A 268 -14.60 -3.31 -31.31
CA GLY A 268 -13.29 -3.25 -31.98
C GLY A 268 -12.47 -1.99 -31.66
N LEU A 269 -12.73 -1.35 -30.52
CA LEU A 269 -12.11 -0.10 -30.08
C LEU A 269 -11.07 -0.33 -28.96
N ASP A 270 -10.74 -1.58 -28.67
CA ASP A 270 -9.80 -2.00 -27.61
C ASP A 270 -8.35 -1.58 -27.85
N SER A 271 -7.94 -1.48 -29.12
CA SER A 271 -6.61 -1.06 -29.53
C SER A 271 -6.38 0.46 -29.42
N LEU A 272 -7.44 1.26 -29.22
CA LEU A 272 -7.34 2.71 -29.14
C LEU A 272 -6.87 3.16 -27.75
N GLN A 273 -5.92 4.08 -27.74
CA GLN A 273 -5.43 4.70 -26.51
C GLN A 273 -6.15 6.01 -26.25
N GLY A 274 -6.46 6.27 -24.97
CA GLY A 274 -7.03 7.55 -24.54
C GLY A 274 -6.08 8.71 -24.77
N LEU A 275 -6.64 9.91 -25.00
CA LEU A 275 -5.89 11.14 -25.30
C LEU A 275 -4.75 11.41 -24.31
N TRP A 276 -4.94 11.10 -23.03
CA TRP A 276 -3.93 11.26 -21.98
C TRP A 276 -2.57 10.61 -22.26
N SER A 277 -2.49 9.54 -23.06
CA SER A 277 -1.21 8.91 -23.40
C SER A 277 -0.33 9.76 -24.33
N ARG A 278 -0.92 10.79 -24.94
CA ARG A 278 -0.25 11.71 -25.87
C ARG A 278 -0.03 13.10 -25.28
N LEU A 279 -0.53 13.37 -24.07
CA LEU A 279 -0.43 14.68 -23.42
C LEU A 279 0.80 14.74 -22.51
N HIS A 280 1.65 15.75 -22.72
CA HIS A 280 2.71 16.09 -21.78
C HIS A 280 2.40 17.44 -21.16
N VAL A 281 2.52 17.52 -19.84
CA VAL A 281 2.14 18.68 -19.03
C VAL A 281 3.38 19.23 -18.33
N GLU A 282 3.41 20.53 -18.08
CA GLU A 282 4.37 21.13 -17.16
C GLU A 282 4.23 20.52 -15.74
N PRO A 283 5.32 20.06 -15.09
CA PRO A 283 5.25 19.39 -13.80
C PRO A 283 4.50 20.19 -12.74
N GLY A 284 3.59 19.54 -12.01
CA GLY A 284 2.78 20.14 -10.95
C GLY A 284 1.46 20.77 -11.42
N TRP A 285 1.15 20.70 -12.71
CA TRP A 285 -0.12 21.18 -13.29
C TRP A 285 -1.04 20.06 -13.79
N GLU A 286 -0.70 18.80 -13.50
CA GLU A 286 -1.42 17.62 -13.96
C GLU A 286 -2.86 17.59 -13.42
N ALA A 287 -3.04 17.90 -12.13
CA ALA A 287 -4.36 17.94 -11.50
C ALA A 287 -5.24 19.08 -12.04
N ALA A 288 -4.64 20.22 -12.41
CA ALA A 288 -5.35 21.33 -13.05
C ALA A 288 -5.92 20.93 -14.41
N LEU A 289 -5.12 20.26 -15.23
CA LEU A 289 -5.52 19.79 -16.54
C LEU A 289 -6.48 18.60 -16.48
N GLU A 290 -6.32 17.71 -15.50
CA GLU A 290 -7.25 16.62 -15.22
C GLU A 290 -8.63 17.16 -14.80
N ALA A 291 -8.67 18.18 -13.94
CA ALA A 291 -9.89 18.85 -13.51
C ALA A 291 -10.60 19.61 -14.66
N ALA A 292 -9.82 20.13 -15.62
CA ALA A 292 -10.34 20.84 -16.78
C ALA A 292 -10.87 19.91 -17.88
N LEU A 293 -10.13 18.84 -18.20
CA LEU A 293 -10.48 17.92 -19.29
C LEU A 293 -11.49 16.85 -18.87
N ARG A 294 -11.52 16.44 -17.60
CA ARG A 294 -12.48 15.45 -17.06
C ARG A 294 -12.57 14.19 -17.94
N GLU A 295 -13.77 13.76 -18.34
CA GLU A 295 -13.98 12.60 -19.21
C GLU A 295 -13.31 12.71 -20.59
N ARG A 296 -12.98 13.93 -21.04
CA ARG A 296 -12.27 14.16 -22.30
C ARG A 296 -10.80 13.73 -22.22
N LEU A 297 -10.25 13.58 -21.01
CA LEU A 297 -8.89 13.07 -20.80
C LEU A 297 -8.75 11.62 -21.30
N GLY A 298 -9.79 10.82 -21.12
CA GLY A 298 -9.90 9.44 -21.61
C GLY A 298 -10.40 9.31 -23.04
N ALA A 299 -10.55 10.41 -23.78
CA ALA A 299 -11.22 10.37 -25.08
C ALA A 299 -10.48 9.51 -26.10
N LEU A 300 -11.22 8.72 -26.88
CA LEU A 300 -10.68 7.87 -27.94
C LEU A 300 -10.75 8.55 -29.31
N GLU A 301 -9.69 8.41 -30.09
CA GLU A 301 -9.62 8.97 -31.44
C GLU A 301 -10.45 8.15 -32.43
N VAL A 302 -11.33 8.79 -33.19
CA VAL A 302 -12.11 8.18 -34.27
C VAL A 302 -11.95 8.96 -35.56
N SER A 303 -11.96 8.24 -36.68
CA SER A 303 -11.81 8.85 -38.02
C SER A 303 -12.99 9.76 -38.40
N ARG A 304 -14.20 9.45 -37.94
CA ARG A 304 -15.41 10.28 -38.12
C ARG A 304 -16.32 10.19 -36.91
N LEU A 305 -16.72 11.33 -36.36
CA LEU A 305 -17.63 11.40 -35.20
C LEU A 305 -19.01 10.81 -35.52
N ASP A 306 -19.44 10.82 -36.78
CA ASP A 306 -20.73 10.24 -37.19
C ASP A 306 -20.84 8.73 -36.92
N MET A 307 -19.72 8.02 -36.81
CA MET A 307 -19.69 6.58 -36.49
C MET A 307 -20.12 6.31 -35.04
N VAL A 308 -19.94 7.29 -34.15
CA VAL A 308 -20.29 7.18 -32.73
C VAL A 308 -21.81 7.20 -32.51
N ARG A 309 -22.59 7.67 -33.51
CA ARG A 309 -24.07 7.72 -33.42
C ARG A 309 -24.69 6.35 -33.13
N GLY A 310 -24.10 5.27 -33.64
CA GLY A 310 -24.57 3.90 -33.41
C GLY A 310 -24.43 3.44 -31.96
N PHE A 311 -23.49 4.02 -31.20
CA PHE A 311 -23.22 3.64 -29.80
C PHE A 311 -24.23 4.21 -28.80
N ALA A 312 -25.06 5.18 -29.20
CA ALA A 312 -26.16 5.66 -28.38
C ALA A 312 -27.31 4.64 -28.26
N GLY A 313 -27.38 3.69 -29.21
CA GLY A 313 -28.48 2.72 -29.34
C GLY A 313 -29.82 3.36 -29.72
N ALA A 314 -30.72 2.61 -30.37
CA ALA A 314 -32.10 3.08 -30.58
C ALA A 314 -32.95 3.04 -29.29
N ASP A 315 -32.61 2.14 -28.35
CA ASP A 315 -33.30 1.92 -27.06
C ASP A 315 -32.34 1.86 -25.84
N GLY A 316 -31.11 2.40 -25.96
CA GLY A 316 -30.11 2.40 -24.87
C GLY A 316 -29.48 1.04 -24.50
N ARG A 317 -29.81 -0.05 -25.21
CA ARG A 317 -29.35 -1.42 -24.93
C ARG A 317 -27.88 -1.73 -25.28
N ASP A 318 -27.14 -0.79 -25.86
CA ASP A 318 -25.71 -0.95 -26.22
C ASP A 318 -24.86 0.29 -25.88
N ALA A 319 -25.37 1.16 -25.00
CA ALA A 319 -24.68 2.36 -24.56
C ALA A 319 -23.42 2.03 -23.72
N PRO A 320 -22.38 2.88 -23.74
CA PRO A 320 -21.18 2.66 -22.95
C PRO A 320 -21.51 2.63 -21.44
N PRO A 321 -20.99 1.65 -20.69
CA PRO A 321 -21.33 1.45 -19.27
C PRO A 321 -20.62 2.43 -18.31
N ALA A 322 -19.83 3.36 -18.84
CA ALA A 322 -19.10 4.39 -18.10
C ALA A 322 -18.96 5.67 -18.96
N LYS A 323 -18.47 6.76 -18.35
CA LYS A 323 -18.20 8.03 -19.07
C LYS A 323 -17.14 7.79 -20.15
N LEU A 324 -17.50 8.04 -21.41
CA LEU A 324 -16.62 7.86 -22.56
C LEU A 324 -16.78 9.05 -23.51
N ALA A 325 -15.66 9.58 -23.96
CA ALA A 325 -15.60 10.64 -24.94
C ALA A 325 -14.90 10.15 -26.21
N PHE A 326 -15.25 10.73 -27.35
CA PHE A 326 -14.61 10.47 -28.63
C PHE A 326 -14.19 11.81 -29.25
N TYR A 327 -13.09 11.81 -29.98
CA TYR A 327 -12.64 12.98 -30.72
C TYR A 327 -12.18 12.59 -32.12
N SER A 328 -12.22 13.56 -33.03
CA SER A 328 -11.60 13.44 -34.35
C SER A 328 -10.64 14.60 -34.53
N PRO A 329 -9.39 14.37 -34.98
CA PRO A 329 -8.41 15.44 -35.14
C PRO A 329 -8.92 16.50 -36.14
N PRO A 330 -8.91 17.80 -35.78
CA PRO A 330 -9.36 18.84 -36.68
C PRO A 330 -8.41 18.98 -37.87
N VAL A 331 -8.96 19.03 -39.09
CA VAL A 331 -8.20 19.25 -40.31
C VAL A 331 -8.02 20.75 -40.54
N GLY A 332 -6.78 21.25 -40.42
CA GLY A 332 -6.42 22.61 -40.83
C GLY A 332 -6.77 23.74 -39.84
N ALA A 333 -7.04 23.43 -38.58
CA ALA A 333 -7.33 24.45 -37.57
C ALA A 333 -6.05 25.08 -37.01
N ALA A 334 -5.95 26.42 -37.06
CA ALA A 334 -4.96 27.17 -36.29
C ALA A 334 -5.49 27.35 -34.86
N GLY A 335 -4.70 26.95 -33.86
CA GLY A 335 -5.11 27.08 -32.46
C GLY A 335 -5.44 28.53 -32.09
N ALA A 336 -6.61 28.74 -31.50
CA ALA A 336 -7.01 30.05 -31.01
C ALA A 336 -6.04 30.48 -29.90
N ARG A 337 -5.26 31.55 -30.15
CA ARG A 337 -4.42 32.18 -29.12
C ARG A 337 -5.26 33.23 -28.41
N GLU A 338 -5.74 32.88 -27.23
CA GLU A 338 -6.34 33.87 -26.34
C GLU A 338 -5.29 34.91 -25.96
N SER A 339 -5.56 36.16 -26.31
CA SER A 339 -4.69 37.30 -26.05
C SER A 339 -5.29 38.08 -24.88
N GLY A 340 -4.89 37.71 -23.66
CA GLY A 340 -5.35 38.33 -22.42
C GLY A 340 -4.23 38.40 -21.38
N SER A 341 -4.48 39.08 -20.25
CA SER A 341 -3.53 39.17 -19.13
C SER A 341 -3.41 37.86 -18.33
N LEU A 342 -4.37 36.94 -18.48
CA LEU A 342 -4.39 35.65 -17.80
C LEU A 342 -3.63 34.59 -18.62
N LYS A 343 -2.85 33.73 -17.95
CA LYS A 343 -2.10 32.65 -18.59
C LYS A 343 -3.07 31.53 -19.00
N PRO A 344 -3.21 31.21 -20.30
CA PRO A 344 -4.13 30.17 -20.73
C PRO A 344 -3.62 28.78 -20.32
N LEU A 345 -4.51 27.90 -19.87
CA LEU A 345 -4.17 26.57 -19.34
C LEU A 345 -3.54 25.68 -20.41
N VAL A 346 -3.98 25.83 -21.68
CA VAL A 346 -3.39 25.13 -22.84
C VAL A 346 -1.90 25.44 -23.01
N GLY A 347 -1.42 26.60 -22.54
CA GLY A 347 -0.01 26.98 -22.59
C GLY A 347 0.91 26.19 -21.65
N LEU A 348 0.35 25.41 -20.73
CA LEU A 348 1.10 24.51 -19.83
C LEU A 348 1.33 23.13 -20.43
N LEU A 349 0.72 22.84 -21.57
CA LEU A 349 0.89 21.60 -22.29
C LEU A 349 2.16 21.67 -23.16
N ARG A 350 3.06 20.70 -22.98
CA ARG A 350 4.33 20.58 -23.71
C ARG A 350 4.16 19.64 -24.91
N GLN A 351 4.67 20.05 -26.08
CA GLN A 351 4.75 19.23 -27.31
C GLN A 351 3.41 18.65 -27.80
N HIS A 352 2.84 19.26 -28.84
CA HIS A 352 1.61 18.78 -29.51
C HIS A 352 1.79 18.89 -31.02
N ASP A 353 1.25 17.92 -31.76
CA ASP A 353 1.03 18.10 -33.20
C ASP A 353 -0.02 19.20 -33.44
N ALA A 354 0.00 19.87 -34.59
CA ALA A 354 -0.87 21.00 -34.92
C ALA A 354 -2.37 20.65 -34.74
N ALA A 355 -2.77 19.43 -35.09
CA ALA A 355 -4.14 18.96 -34.91
C ALA A 355 -4.52 18.80 -33.42
N GLN A 356 -3.60 18.32 -32.58
CA GLN A 356 -3.83 18.19 -31.14
C GLN A 356 -3.84 19.55 -30.44
N ALA A 357 -2.95 20.47 -30.85
CA ALA A 357 -2.93 21.83 -30.35
C ALA A 357 -4.24 22.57 -30.64
N ALA A 358 -4.81 22.37 -31.84
CA ALA A 358 -6.10 22.94 -32.19
C ALA A 358 -7.27 22.32 -31.38
N LEU A 359 -7.28 20.99 -31.22
CA LEU A 359 -8.27 20.29 -30.39
C LEU A 359 -8.25 20.77 -28.93
N LEU A 360 -7.05 20.82 -28.34
CA LEU A 360 -6.88 21.22 -26.93
C LEU A 360 -7.12 22.72 -26.74
N GLY A 361 -6.81 23.54 -27.75
CA GLY A 361 -7.15 24.96 -27.75
C GLY A 361 -8.67 25.19 -27.72
N ASP A 362 -9.45 24.39 -28.44
CA ASP A 362 -10.91 24.42 -28.38
C ASP A 362 -11.45 23.87 -27.05
N TRP A 363 -10.95 22.71 -26.61
CA TRP A 363 -11.44 22.06 -25.39
C TRP A 363 -11.10 22.79 -24.10
N LEU A 364 -9.98 23.53 -24.08
CA LEU A 364 -9.52 24.34 -22.96
C LEU A 364 -9.78 25.83 -23.17
N HIS A 365 -10.62 26.19 -24.15
CA HIS A 365 -11.02 27.57 -24.35
C HIS A 365 -11.64 28.15 -23.07
N GLY A 366 -11.18 29.33 -22.65
CA GLY A 366 -11.61 29.98 -21.42
C GLY A 366 -11.10 29.34 -20.12
N ALA A 367 -10.21 28.35 -20.19
CA ALA A 367 -9.52 27.80 -19.02
C ALA A 367 -8.17 28.49 -18.82
N PHE A 368 -7.96 29.06 -17.64
CA PHE A 368 -6.74 29.81 -17.28
C PHE A 368 -6.03 29.18 -16.09
N ALA A 369 -4.73 29.48 -15.97
CA ALA A 369 -3.88 29.03 -14.89
C ALA A 369 -3.64 30.15 -13.87
N ALA A 370 -3.73 29.82 -12.57
CA ALA A 370 -3.34 30.68 -11.46
C ALA A 370 -2.43 29.91 -10.48
N ASP A 371 -1.39 30.56 -9.95
CA ASP A 371 -0.39 29.90 -9.12
C ASP A 371 -0.93 29.50 -7.73
N SER A 372 -1.94 30.20 -7.23
CA SER A 372 -2.59 29.92 -5.94
C SER A 372 -4.10 30.16 -5.95
N LEU A 373 -4.81 29.57 -4.99
CA LEU A 373 -6.26 29.78 -4.81
C LEU A 373 -6.59 31.23 -4.49
N GLU A 374 -5.75 31.88 -3.69
CA GLU A 374 -5.88 33.29 -3.35
C GLU A 374 -5.77 34.19 -4.59
N GLN A 375 -4.78 33.92 -5.44
CA GLN A 375 -4.61 34.65 -6.70
C GLN A 375 -5.80 34.40 -7.64
N ALA A 376 -6.29 33.16 -7.74
CA ALA A 376 -7.45 32.82 -8.55
C ALA A 376 -8.71 33.56 -8.08
N LEU A 377 -8.93 33.66 -6.77
CA LEU A 377 -10.05 34.41 -6.18
C LEU A 377 -9.93 35.92 -6.42
N ALA A 378 -8.72 36.48 -6.33
CA ALA A 378 -8.48 37.90 -6.59
C ALA A 378 -8.70 38.27 -8.06
N GLN A 379 -8.40 37.36 -9.00
CA GLN A 379 -8.53 37.60 -10.44
C GLN A 379 -9.92 37.27 -11.00
N ARG A 380 -10.85 36.73 -10.21
CA ARG A 380 -12.14 36.21 -10.70
C ARG A 380 -13.03 37.24 -11.39
N GLU A 381 -12.93 38.54 -11.04
CA GLU A 381 -13.72 39.61 -11.66
C GLU A 381 -13.27 39.91 -13.11
N GLN A 382 -12.08 39.45 -13.50
CA GLN A 382 -11.56 39.58 -14.85
C GLN A 382 -12.14 38.51 -15.80
N LEU A 383 -12.85 37.51 -15.26
CA LEU A 383 -13.40 36.40 -16.03
C LEU A 383 -14.67 36.79 -16.79
N GLN A 384 -14.68 36.47 -18.07
CA GLN A 384 -15.87 36.51 -18.92
C GLN A 384 -16.81 35.33 -18.61
N PRO A 385 -18.09 35.41 -19.02
CA PRO A 385 -19.01 34.27 -18.89
C PRO A 385 -18.42 32.99 -19.50
N GLY A 386 -18.43 31.90 -18.72
CA GLY A 386 -17.88 30.60 -19.12
C GLY A 386 -16.39 30.40 -18.85
N GLN A 387 -15.65 31.43 -18.42
CA GLN A 387 -14.22 31.30 -18.10
C GLN A 387 -13.97 30.82 -16.66
N VAL A 388 -12.88 30.05 -16.48
CA VAL A 388 -12.52 29.41 -15.21
C VAL A 388 -11.01 29.49 -14.99
N LEU A 389 -10.60 29.82 -13.76
CA LEU A 389 -9.21 29.75 -13.29
C LEU A 389 -8.97 28.44 -12.57
N TYR A 390 -7.93 27.72 -12.97
CA TYR A 390 -7.47 26.50 -12.33
C TYR A 390 -6.15 26.74 -11.60
N VAL A 391 -6.03 26.15 -10.42
CA VAL A 391 -4.78 26.14 -9.64
C VAL A 391 -4.12 24.78 -9.71
N ARG A 392 -2.84 24.70 -9.36
CA ARG A 392 -2.05 23.45 -9.38
C ARG A 392 -2.72 22.26 -8.69
N ALA A 393 -3.44 22.50 -7.59
CA ALA A 393 -4.17 21.47 -6.86
C ALA A 393 -5.44 20.95 -7.58
N GLY A 394 -5.75 21.44 -8.79
CA GLY A 394 -6.94 21.08 -9.55
C GLY A 394 -8.18 21.91 -9.24
N HIS A 395 -8.16 22.76 -8.22
CA HIS A 395 -9.34 23.54 -7.84
C HIS A 395 -9.68 24.57 -8.91
N ALA A 396 -10.97 24.75 -9.16
CA ALA A 396 -11.51 25.62 -10.19
C ALA A 396 -12.23 26.81 -9.56
N VAL A 397 -11.93 28.02 -10.03
CA VAL A 397 -12.56 29.27 -9.61
C VAL A 397 -13.22 29.89 -10.83
N SER A 398 -14.54 29.98 -10.77
CA SER A 398 -15.35 30.77 -11.71
C SER A 398 -15.70 32.11 -11.07
N ARG A 399 -16.31 33.01 -11.85
CA ARG A 399 -16.74 34.32 -11.34
C ARG A 399 -17.64 34.23 -10.10
N TYR A 400 -18.51 33.22 -10.04
CA TYR A 400 -19.54 33.10 -9.00
C TYR A 400 -19.43 31.83 -8.15
N GLY A 401 -18.34 31.06 -8.26
CA GLY A 401 -18.24 29.79 -7.57
C GLY A 401 -16.84 29.19 -7.55
N VAL A 402 -16.57 28.39 -6.53
CA VAL A 402 -15.34 27.61 -6.36
C VAL A 402 -15.70 26.13 -6.36
N SER A 403 -14.98 25.33 -7.12
CA SER A 403 -15.10 23.87 -7.12
C SER A 403 -13.77 23.26 -6.67
N PHE A 404 -13.81 22.49 -5.59
CA PHE A 404 -12.65 21.76 -5.11
C PHE A 404 -12.48 20.47 -5.92
N PHE A 405 -11.24 20.21 -6.28
CA PHE A 405 -10.83 18.96 -6.91
C PHE A 405 -10.41 17.98 -5.82
N ALA A 406 -11.01 16.80 -5.84
CA ALA A 406 -10.65 15.68 -4.98
C ALA A 406 -10.28 14.49 -5.88
N GLN A 407 -9.35 13.65 -5.42
CA GLN A 407 -8.90 12.46 -6.12
C GLN A 407 -9.90 11.28 -5.93
N ASP A 408 -11.21 11.55 -6.00
CA ASP A 408 -12.25 10.60 -5.58
C ASP A 408 -12.64 9.57 -6.66
N SER A 409 -12.14 9.72 -7.89
CA SER A 409 -12.33 8.71 -8.95
C SER A 409 -11.13 7.78 -9.04
N GLU A 410 -11.32 6.49 -9.32
CA GLU A 410 -10.21 5.54 -9.62
C GLU A 410 -9.30 6.04 -10.77
N GLN A 411 -9.84 6.92 -11.61
CA GLN A 411 -9.17 7.59 -12.72
C GLN A 411 -8.37 8.84 -12.33
N ALA A 412 -8.35 9.26 -11.06
CA ALA A 412 -7.63 10.44 -10.62
C ALA A 412 -6.10 10.21 -10.62
N GLY A 413 -5.33 11.22 -10.99
CA GLY A 413 -3.88 11.17 -11.05
C GLY A 413 -3.35 10.35 -12.24
N LEU A 414 -4.15 10.11 -13.27
CA LEU A 414 -3.73 9.33 -14.45
C LEU A 414 -2.57 10.00 -15.20
N LEU A 415 -2.61 11.33 -15.35
CA LEU A 415 -1.55 12.11 -16.01
C LEU A 415 -0.25 12.15 -15.20
N ALA A 416 -0.36 12.40 -13.90
CA ALA A 416 0.80 12.44 -13.00
C ALA A 416 1.53 11.09 -12.98
N ARG A 417 0.77 9.99 -12.88
CA ARG A 417 1.33 8.62 -12.95
C ARG A 417 1.96 8.32 -14.31
N ALA A 418 1.33 8.72 -15.42
CA ALA A 418 1.87 8.49 -16.76
C ALA A 418 3.23 9.18 -16.94
N GLN A 419 3.37 10.43 -16.49
CA GLN A 419 4.65 11.15 -16.53
C GLN A 419 5.68 10.56 -15.56
N GLU A 420 5.25 10.09 -14.38
CA GLU A 420 6.14 9.41 -13.44
C GLU A 420 6.70 8.12 -14.05
N ILE A 421 5.86 7.33 -14.74
CA ILE A 421 6.27 6.13 -15.48
C ILE A 421 7.32 6.49 -16.55
N GLU A 422 7.07 7.51 -17.37
CA GLU A 422 8.01 7.93 -18.42
C GLU A 422 9.36 8.41 -17.84
N ASN A 423 9.32 9.15 -16.73
CA ASN A 423 10.52 9.59 -16.03
C ASN A 423 11.29 8.42 -15.42
N LEU A 424 10.58 7.45 -14.84
CA LEU A 424 11.19 6.22 -14.31
C LEU A 424 11.80 5.37 -15.43
N ASP A 425 11.17 5.27 -16.61
CA ASP A 425 11.74 4.61 -17.79
C ASP A 425 13.07 5.26 -18.21
N LYS A 426 13.12 6.59 -18.28
CA LYS A 426 14.36 7.32 -18.61
C LYS A 426 15.45 7.09 -17.56
N ARG A 427 15.08 7.12 -16.27
CA ARG A 427 16.01 6.84 -15.16
C ARG A 427 16.52 5.40 -15.20
N LEU A 428 15.65 4.43 -15.49
CA LEU A 428 16.01 3.02 -15.58
C LEU A 428 17.00 2.75 -16.72
N ARG A 429 16.83 3.41 -17.88
CA ARG A 429 17.80 3.34 -19.00
C ARG A 429 19.15 3.95 -18.64
N GLY A 430 19.15 5.08 -17.92
CA GLY A 430 20.40 5.66 -17.40
C GLY A 430 21.08 4.70 -16.41
N GLN A 431 20.29 4.14 -15.48
CA GLN A 431 20.78 3.22 -14.46
C GLN A 431 21.30 1.91 -15.07
N SER A 432 20.70 1.39 -16.16
CA SER A 432 21.21 0.18 -16.81
C SER A 432 22.61 0.37 -17.39
N LEU A 433 22.91 1.54 -17.95
CA LEU A 433 24.25 1.88 -18.44
C LEU A 433 25.26 1.97 -17.28
N ILE A 434 24.85 2.52 -16.14
CA ILE A 434 25.70 2.59 -14.94
C ILE A 434 26.01 1.18 -14.40
N VAL A 435 25.01 0.30 -14.37
CA VAL A 435 25.20 -1.11 -13.97
C VAL A 435 26.13 -1.85 -14.94
N GLU A 436 25.98 -1.65 -16.25
CA GLU A 436 26.88 -2.23 -17.24
C GLU A 436 28.33 -1.77 -17.04
N GLN A 437 28.53 -0.48 -16.76
CA GLN A 437 29.86 0.06 -16.45
C GLN A 437 30.41 -0.54 -15.14
N ALA A 438 29.61 -0.61 -14.08
CA ALA A 438 30.02 -1.19 -12.80
C ALA A 438 30.39 -2.68 -12.93
N ARG A 439 29.66 -3.44 -13.75
CA ARG A 439 30.00 -4.84 -14.09
C ARG A 439 31.31 -4.95 -14.86
N SER A 440 31.56 -4.06 -15.83
CA SER A 440 32.83 -4.03 -16.56
C SER A 440 34.01 -3.69 -15.64
N ASP A 441 33.83 -2.74 -14.73
CA ASP A 441 34.83 -2.38 -13.73
C ASP A 441 35.13 -3.54 -12.77
N LEU A 442 34.10 -4.24 -12.29
CA LEU A 442 34.26 -5.42 -11.44
C LEU A 442 35.01 -6.54 -12.16
N ALA A 443 34.64 -6.86 -13.41
CA ALA A 443 35.31 -7.89 -14.20
C ALA A 443 36.80 -7.59 -14.41
N ARG A 444 37.16 -6.31 -14.61
CA ARG A 444 38.58 -5.88 -14.70
C ARG A 444 39.32 -6.06 -13.39
N ALA A 445 38.70 -5.70 -12.26
CA ALA A 445 39.31 -5.86 -10.93
C ALA A 445 39.47 -7.35 -10.55
N GLU A 446 38.50 -8.20 -10.88
CA GLU A 446 38.58 -9.65 -10.67
C GLU A 446 39.70 -10.29 -11.50
N SER A 447 39.84 -9.90 -12.77
CA SER A 447 40.95 -10.37 -13.63
C SER A 447 42.32 -9.95 -13.07
N ALA A 448 42.47 -8.69 -12.66
CA ALA A 448 43.73 -8.18 -12.11
C ALA A 448 44.12 -8.90 -10.81
N TYR A 449 43.15 -9.13 -9.92
CA TYR A 449 43.36 -9.91 -8.69
C TYR A 449 43.73 -11.38 -9.00
N ALA A 450 43.02 -12.03 -9.93
CA ALA A 450 43.29 -13.41 -10.30
C ALA A 450 44.71 -13.58 -10.89
N ASP A 451 45.12 -12.67 -11.78
CA ASP A 451 46.44 -12.68 -12.39
C ASP A 451 47.55 -12.47 -11.33
N ALA A 452 47.38 -11.51 -10.41
CA ALA A 452 48.35 -11.24 -9.35
C ALA A 452 48.43 -12.40 -8.34
N SER A 453 47.29 -12.99 -7.95
CA SER A 453 47.25 -14.14 -7.06
C SER A 453 47.89 -15.39 -7.70
N GLN A 454 47.72 -15.60 -9.00
CA GLN A 454 48.35 -16.71 -9.71
C GLN A 454 49.87 -16.54 -9.79
N ARG A 455 50.35 -15.31 -10.04
CA ARG A 455 51.79 -15.00 -10.01
C ARG A 455 52.39 -15.23 -8.63
N LEU A 456 51.71 -14.77 -7.56
CA LEU A 456 52.17 -14.97 -6.19
C LEU A 456 52.24 -16.47 -5.81
N ALA A 457 51.34 -17.30 -6.32
CA ALA A 457 51.37 -18.75 -6.08
C ALA A 457 52.47 -19.49 -6.87
N SER A 458 53.05 -18.85 -7.89
CA SER A 458 54.09 -19.43 -8.76
C SER A 458 55.52 -19.03 -8.40
N VAL A 459 55.67 -17.99 -7.57
CA VAL A 459 56.92 -17.54 -6.95
C VAL A 459 57.09 -18.29 -5.63
#